data_AF-A0A1B8Q273-F1
#
_entry.id   AF-A0A1B8Q273-F1
#
_cell.length_a   1.000
_cell.length_b   1.000
_cell.length_c   1.000
_cell.angle_alpha   90.00
_cell.angle_beta   90.00
_cell.angle_gamma   90.00
#
_symmetry.space_group_name_H-M   'P 1'
#
loop_
_entity.id
_entity.type
_entity.pdbx_description
1 polymer ?
#
loop_
_entity_poly.entity_id
_entity_poly.type
_entity_poly.pdbx_seq_one_letter_code
_entity_poly.pdbx_strand_id
1 'polypeptide(L)'
;MSDKQNLDFKKSYKHLSSMPTYLLYFVLHLFGILSRMGFIKIEIKNNIDDYLFLTMLFSTVIIGLIFMICGKKWIRTYFSKQQFSPEKLNKYEQISNYFHKITFVIVLTYWTLHLVLFHKGIFTI
;
A
#
# COMPACT_ATOMS: atom_id res chain seq x y z
N MET A 1 38.55 -1.13 -2.47
CA MET A 1 37.09 -0.91 -2.61
C MET A 1 36.41 -2.06 -1.89
N SER A 2 35.69 -1.82 -0.78
CA SER A 2 35.23 -2.91 0.10
C SER A 2 33.98 -3.60 -0.43
N ASP A 3 33.90 -4.92 -0.29
CA ASP A 3 32.78 -5.79 -0.71
C ASP A 3 31.38 -5.38 -0.23
N LYS A 4 31.27 -4.48 0.76
CA LYS A 4 30.00 -3.85 1.18
C LYS A 4 29.38 -2.89 0.16
N GLN A 5 30.11 -2.45 -0.86
CA GLN A 5 29.62 -1.50 -1.88
C GLN A 5 29.07 -2.17 -3.14
N ASN A 6 29.11 -3.50 -3.25
CA ASN A 6 28.36 -4.23 -4.27
C ASN A 6 26.89 -4.32 -3.86
N LEU A 7 26.25 -3.17 -3.87
CA LEU A 7 24.80 -3.05 -3.84
C LEU A 7 24.30 -3.79 -5.07
N ASP A 8 23.59 -4.91 -4.86
CA ASP A 8 23.02 -5.69 -5.95
C ASP A 8 21.87 -4.87 -6.55
N PHE A 9 22.23 -3.99 -7.50
CA PHE A 9 21.35 -3.02 -8.14
C PHE A 9 20.02 -3.66 -8.55
N LYS A 10 20.07 -4.91 -9.03
CA LYS A 10 18.90 -5.68 -9.43
C LYS A 10 17.92 -5.92 -8.27
N LYS A 11 18.41 -6.19 -7.07
CA LYS A 11 17.61 -6.39 -5.86
C LYS A 11 16.97 -5.08 -5.39
N SER A 12 17.72 -3.99 -5.36
CA SER A 12 17.21 -2.67 -4.96
C SER A 12 16.17 -2.14 -5.94
N TYR A 13 16.38 -2.32 -7.24
CA TYR A 13 15.38 -2.00 -8.26
C TYR A 13 14.11 -2.85 -8.14
N LYS A 14 14.25 -4.15 -7.82
CA LYS A 14 13.09 -5.03 -7.57
C LYS A 14 12.30 -4.58 -6.34
N HIS A 15 12.99 -4.16 -5.28
CA HIS A 15 12.34 -3.65 -4.07
C HIS A 15 11.60 -2.33 -4.36
N LEU A 16 12.27 -1.36 -5.00
CA LEU A 16 11.67 -0.07 -5.36
C LEU A 16 10.49 -0.20 -6.33
N SER A 17 10.57 -1.08 -7.32
CA SER A 17 9.44 -1.36 -8.22
C SER A 17 8.24 -2.02 -7.52
N SER A 18 8.41 -2.49 -6.28
CA SER A 18 7.32 -3.01 -5.46
C SER A 18 6.65 -1.93 -4.59
N MET A 19 7.18 -0.70 -4.53
CA MET A 19 6.57 0.40 -3.75
C MET A 19 5.10 0.68 -4.08
N PRO A 20 4.64 0.70 -5.35
CA PRO A 20 3.22 0.91 -5.66
C PRO A 20 2.31 -0.10 -4.97
N THR A 21 2.78 -1.34 -4.85
CA THR A 21 2.05 -2.41 -4.19
C THR A 21 1.96 -2.15 -2.68
N TYR A 22 3.06 -1.74 -2.03
CA TYR A 22 3.03 -1.36 -0.62
C TYR A 22 2.11 -0.15 -0.37
N LEU A 23 2.15 0.86 -1.24
CA LEU A 23 1.29 2.04 -1.13
C LEU A 23 -0.19 1.69 -1.20
N LEU A 24 -0.57 0.78 -2.10
CA LEU A 24 -1.95 0.33 -2.19
C LEU A 24 -2.38 -0.41 -0.91
N TYR A 25 -1.55 -1.33 -0.41
CA TYR A 25 -1.85 -2.05 0.84
C TYR A 25 -1.97 -1.10 2.03
N PHE A 26 -1.09 -0.09 2.11
CA PHE A 26 -1.13 0.96 3.12
C PHE A 26 -2.48 1.68 3.09
N VAL A 27 -2.90 2.17 1.92
CA VAL A 27 -4.16 2.93 1.77
C VAL A 27 -5.37 2.08 2.10
N LEU A 28 -5.46 0.85 1.58
CA LEU A 28 -6.60 -0.04 1.80
C LEU A 28 -6.76 -0.42 3.28
N HIS A 29 -5.67 -0.78 3.96
CA HIS A 29 -5.74 -1.21 5.35
C HIS A 29 -5.92 -0.03 6.30
N LEU A 30 -5.35 1.14 6.00
CA LEU A 30 -5.60 2.36 6.74
C LEU A 30 -7.08 2.77 6.64
N PHE A 31 -7.65 2.73 5.44
CA PHE A 31 -9.07 2.97 5.22
C PHE A 31 -9.94 1.97 6.00
N GLY A 32 -9.58 0.68 5.97
CA GLY A 32 -10.25 -0.36 6.74
C GLY A 32 -10.23 -0.12 8.25
N ILE A 33 -9.10 0.34 8.80
CA ILE A 33 -8.99 0.73 10.22
C ILE A 33 -9.89 1.93 10.53
N LEU A 34 -9.82 3.00 9.73
CA LEU A 34 -10.61 4.22 9.95
C LEU A 34 -12.12 3.96 9.89
N SER A 35 -12.57 3.12 8.95
CA SER A 35 -13.96 2.68 8.88
C SER A 35 -14.37 1.88 10.11
N ARG A 36 -13.55 0.92 10.55
CA ARG A 36 -13.84 0.10 11.74
C ARG A 36 -13.86 0.90 13.05
N MET A 37 -13.05 1.95 13.14
CA MET A 37 -13.05 2.88 14.28
C MET A 37 -14.24 3.85 14.27
N GLY A 38 -15.10 3.80 13.24
CA GLY A 38 -16.26 4.68 13.12
C GLY A 38 -15.94 6.11 12.70
N PHE A 39 -14.68 6.41 12.34
CA PHE A 39 -14.31 7.69 11.72
C PHE A 39 -14.94 7.82 10.32
N ILE A 40 -15.14 6.69 9.65
CA ILE A 40 -15.89 6.60 8.40
C ILE A 40 -17.12 5.73 8.67
N LYS A 41 -18.28 6.37 8.87
CA LYS A 41 -19.55 5.65 8.99
C LYS A 41 -20.00 5.20 7.61
N ILE A 42 -20.03 3.89 7.39
CA ILE A 42 -20.61 3.27 6.22
C ILE A 42 -21.94 2.67 6.67
N GLU A 43 -23.00 3.47 6.70
CA GLU A 43 -24.35 2.97 6.95
C GLU A 43 -25.00 2.69 5.60
N ILE A 44 -24.93 1.45 5.09
CA ILE A 44 -25.68 1.08 3.87
C ILE A 44 -27.17 1.02 4.25
N LYS A 45 -27.87 2.13 4.07
CA LYS A 45 -29.32 2.31 4.27
C LYS A 45 -30.12 2.14 2.98
N ASN A 46 -29.54 1.58 1.92
CA ASN A 46 -30.14 1.55 0.58
C ASN A 46 -30.51 2.97 0.08
N ASN A 47 -29.66 3.96 0.39
CA ASN A 47 -29.80 5.31 -0.14
C ASN A 47 -28.77 5.56 -1.26
N ILE A 48 -29.01 6.57 -2.11
CA ILE A 48 -28.11 6.99 -3.21
C ILE A 48 -26.68 7.25 -2.72
N ASP A 49 -26.54 7.77 -1.50
CA ASP A 49 -25.24 8.07 -0.89
C ASP A 49 -24.40 6.80 -0.63
N ASP A 50 -25.04 5.67 -0.33
CA ASP A 50 -24.37 4.40 -0.08
C ASP A 50 -23.86 3.79 -1.38
N TYR A 51 -24.64 3.93 -2.45
CA TYR A 51 -24.23 3.56 -3.80
C TYR A 51 -23.06 4.42 -4.26
N LEU A 52 -23.10 5.74 -4.04
CA LEU A 52 -21.99 6.64 -4.37
C LEU A 52 -20.72 6.25 -3.60
N PHE A 53 -20.83 5.97 -2.30
CA PHE A 53 -19.71 5.55 -1.48
C PHE A 53 -19.13 4.20 -1.93
N LEU A 54 -19.98 3.19 -2.17
CA LEU A 54 -19.56 1.89 -2.67
C LEU A 54 -18.88 2.00 -4.04
N THR A 55 -19.44 2.83 -4.93
CA THR A 55 -18.87 3.11 -6.24
C THR A 55 -17.52 3.81 -6.11
N MET A 56 -17.37 4.75 -5.17
CA MET A 56 -16.09 5.40 -4.89
C MET A 56 -15.05 4.40 -4.37
N LEU A 57 -15.46 3.47 -3.51
CA LEU A 57 -14.60 2.42 -2.97
C LEU A 57 -14.13 1.46 -4.08
N PHE A 58 -15.05 0.97 -4.91
CA PHE A 58 -14.74 0.14 -6.07
C PHE A 58 -13.85 0.88 -7.07
N SER A 59 -14.14 2.16 -7.34
CA SER A 59 -13.33 2.99 -8.22
C SER A 59 -11.91 3.15 -7.68
N THR A 60 -11.76 3.35 -6.37
CA THR A 60 -10.44 3.45 -5.71
C THR A 60 -9.66 2.15 -5.80
N VAL A 61 -10.33 1.00 -5.62
CA VAL A 61 -9.72 -0.32 -5.80
C VAL A 61 -9.29 -0.53 -7.25
N ILE A 62 -10.16 -0.22 -8.23
CA ILE A 62 -9.86 -0.36 -9.66
C ILE A 62 -8.70 0.55 -10.06
N ILE A 63 -8.71 1.82 -9.66
CA ILE A 63 -7.61 2.78 -9.89
C ILE A 63 -6.32 2.26 -9.24
N GLY A 64 -6.41 1.71 -8.02
CA GLY A 64 -5.29 1.08 -7.32
C GLY A 64 -4.71 -0.12 -8.07
N LEU A 65 -5.56 -0.99 -8.62
CA LEU A 65 -5.16 -2.14 -9.45
C LEU A 65 -4.49 -1.67 -10.76
N ILE A 66 -5.08 -0.69 -11.43
CA ILE A 66 -4.48 -0.07 -12.64
C ILE A 66 -3.13 0.56 -12.29
N PHE A 67 -3.02 1.25 -11.15
CA PHE A 67 -1.77 1.82 -10.67
C PHE A 67 -0.72 0.74 -10.33
N MET A 68 -1.12 -0.44 -9.84
CA MET A 68 -0.16 -1.54 -9.65
C MET A 68 0.38 -2.09 -10.98
N ILE A 69 -0.48 -2.24 -11.99
CA ILE A 69 -0.10 -2.77 -13.30
C ILE A 69 0.75 -1.74 -14.07
N CYS A 70 0.24 -0.51 -14.19
CA CYS A 70 0.89 0.57 -14.92
C CYS A 70 2.06 1.16 -14.15
N GLY A 71 1.93 1.32 -12.83
CA GLY A 71 2.96 1.90 -11.96
C GLY A 71 4.23 1.08 -11.92
N LYS A 72 4.15 -0.26 -11.91
CA LYS A 72 5.34 -1.11 -12.05
C LYS A 72 6.08 -0.86 -13.37
N LYS A 73 5.34 -0.72 -14.47
CA LYS A 73 5.90 -0.44 -15.80
C LYS A 73 6.50 0.97 -15.86
N TRP A 74 5.81 1.96 -15.30
CA TRP A 74 6.25 3.36 -15.26
C TRP A 74 7.50 3.51 -14.41
N ILE A 75 7.51 2.93 -13.21
CA ILE A 75 8.64 2.95 -12.30
C ILE A 75 9.84 2.24 -12.93
N ARG A 76 9.65 1.07 -13.56
CA ARG A 76 10.72 0.39 -14.29
C ARG A 76 11.28 1.24 -15.45
N THR A 77 10.41 1.93 -16.18
CA THR A 77 10.80 2.80 -17.31
C THR A 77 11.53 4.06 -16.84
N TYR A 78 11.06 4.65 -15.75
CA TYR A 78 11.71 5.79 -15.09
C TYR A 78 13.09 5.40 -14.57
N PHE A 79 13.18 4.25 -13.89
CA PHE A 79 14.42 3.68 -13.39
C PHE A 79 15.41 3.28 -14.49
N SER A 80 14.94 2.76 -15.64
CA SER A 80 15.83 2.45 -16.76
C SER A 80 16.37 3.69 -17.47
N LYS A 81 15.65 4.82 -17.39
CA LYS A 81 16.05 6.09 -18.03
C LYS A 81 16.98 6.93 -17.15
N GLN A 82 16.94 6.72 -15.83
CA GLN A 82 17.85 7.41 -14.91
C GLN A 82 19.01 6.51 -14.52
N GLN A 83 20.23 6.93 -14.88
CA GLN A 83 21.44 6.37 -14.29
C GLN A 83 21.56 6.89 -12.85
N PHE A 84 20.93 6.20 -11.90
CA PHE A 84 21.05 6.55 -10.49
C PHE A 84 22.48 6.36 -10.02
N SER A 85 23.04 7.37 -9.37
CA SER A 85 24.25 7.18 -8.58
C SER A 85 23.95 6.22 -7.41
N PRO A 86 24.94 5.43 -6.94
CA PRO A 86 24.76 4.49 -5.83
C PRO A 86 24.15 5.14 -4.57
N GLU A 87 24.56 6.38 -4.27
CA GLU A 87 24.05 7.14 -3.14
C GLU A 87 22.56 7.50 -3.27
N LYS A 88 22.12 7.92 -4.46
CA LYS A 88 20.70 8.22 -4.70
C LYS A 88 19.86 6.96 -4.59
N LEU A 89 20.33 5.85 -5.17
CA LEU A 89 19.63 4.57 -5.09
C LEU A 89 19.48 4.09 -3.64
N ASN A 90 20.54 4.21 -2.83
CA ASN A 90 20.52 3.85 -1.42
C ASN A 90 19.50 4.70 -0.62
N LYS A 91 19.42 6.01 -0.88
CA LYS A 91 18.40 6.88 -0.25
C LYS A 91 16.97 6.42 -0.59
N TYR A 92 16.69 6.14 -1.85
CA TYR A 92 15.36 5.66 -2.26
C TYR A 92 15.04 4.28 -1.67
N GLU A 93 16.02 3.38 -1.60
CA GLU A 93 15.85 2.07 -0.97
C GLU A 93 15.55 2.18 0.53
N GLN A 94 16.24 3.08 1.25
CA GLN A 94 15.94 3.35 2.65
C GLN A 94 14.50 3.84 2.84
N ILE A 95 14.05 4.80 2.02
CA ILE A 95 12.66 5.30 2.06
C ILE A 95 11.67 4.17 1.78
N SER A 96 11.93 3.35 0.75
CA SER A 96 11.10 2.19 0.41
C SER A 96 11.02 1.18 1.55
N ASN A 97 12.14 0.91 2.23
CA ASN A 97 12.19 0.01 3.38
C ASN A 97 11.40 0.56 4.58
N TYR A 98 11.52 1.85 4.89
CA TYR A 98 10.69 2.47 5.93
C TYR A 98 9.20 2.36 5.60
N PHE A 99 8.85 2.68 4.36
CA PHE A 99 7.47 2.62 3.90
C PHE A 99 6.91 1.19 3.95
N HIS A 100 7.70 0.19 3.54
CA HIS A 100 7.34 -1.21 3.64
C HIS A 100 7.08 -1.63 5.10
N LYS A 101 7.94 -1.25 6.05
CA LYS A 101 7.76 -1.55 7.47
C LYS A 101 6.48 -0.91 8.03
N ILE A 102 6.23 0.36 7.71
CA ILE A 102 5.00 1.06 8.13
C ILE A 102 3.77 0.35 7.57
N THR A 103 3.80 0.00 6.28
CA THR A 103 2.72 -0.75 5.62
C THR A 103 2.46 -2.08 6.32
N PHE A 104 3.52 -2.82 6.66
CA PHE A 104 3.41 -4.08 7.37
C PHE A 104 2.75 -3.92 8.75
N VAL A 105 3.15 -2.91 9.52
CA VAL A 105 2.54 -2.59 10.81
C VAL A 105 1.04 -2.29 10.64
N ILE A 106 0.66 -1.50 9.64
CA ILE A 106 -0.76 -1.18 9.38
C ILE A 106 -1.57 -2.43 9.03
N VAL A 107 -1.02 -3.30 8.19
CA VAL A 107 -1.66 -4.59 7.84
C VAL A 107 -1.88 -5.43 9.10
N LEU A 108 -0.85 -5.56 9.95
CA LEU A 108 -0.98 -6.31 11.22
C LEU A 108 -2.00 -5.68 12.16
N THR A 109 -2.03 -4.35 12.28
CA THR A 109 -3.01 -3.63 13.10
C THR A 109 -4.43 -3.89 12.59
N TYR A 110 -4.65 -3.82 11.28
CA TYR A 110 -5.96 -4.12 10.68
C TYR A 110 -6.40 -5.55 10.98
N TRP A 111 -5.54 -6.55 10.78
CA TRP A 111 -5.88 -7.95 11.07
C TRP A 111 -6.11 -8.20 12.56
N THR A 112 -5.32 -7.58 13.43
CA THR A 112 -5.51 -7.68 14.89
C THR A 112 -6.86 -7.09 15.29
N LEU A 113 -7.20 -5.90 14.77
CA LEU A 113 -8.50 -5.28 14.99
C LEU A 113 -9.64 -6.19 14.49
N HIS A 114 -9.48 -6.78 13.31
CA HIS A 114 -10.44 -7.71 12.73
C HIS A 114 -10.67 -8.94 13.60
N LEU A 115 -9.58 -9.58 14.08
CA LEU A 115 -9.64 -10.75 14.95
C LEU A 115 -10.27 -10.44 16.32
N VAL A 116 -9.95 -9.28 16.90
CA VAL A 116 -10.54 -8.84 18.19
C VAL A 116 -12.04 -8.60 18.04
N LEU A 117 -12.48 -7.96 16.96
CA LEU A 117 -13.89 -7.71 16.69
C LEU A 117 -14.65 -9.01 16.39
N PHE A 118 -14.03 -9.93 15.66
CA PHE A 118 -14.56 -11.28 15.42
C PHE A 118 -14.74 -12.06 16.73
N HIS A 119 -13.72 -12.06 17.59
CA HIS A 119 -13.79 -12.74 18.89
C HIS A 119 -14.86 -12.15 19.82
N LYS A 120 -15.09 -10.83 19.76
CA LYS A 120 -16.12 -10.14 20.54
C LYS A 120 -17.55 -10.32 19.98
N GLY A 121 -17.73 -11.04 18.87
CA GLY A 121 -19.05 -11.26 18.28
C GLY A 121 -19.68 -10.02 17.64
N ILE A 122 -18.90 -8.96 17.38
CA ILE A 122 -19.38 -7.69 16.78
C ILE A 122 -19.34 -7.79 15.24
N PHE A 123 -19.60 -8.98 14.70
CA PHE A 123 -19.78 -9.20 13.27
C PHE A 123 -21.26 -9.31 12.96
N THR A 124 -21.89 -8.18 12.70
CA THR A 124 -23.10 -8.12 11.88
C THR A 124 -22.66 -7.94 10.43
N ILE A 125 -22.95 -8.94 9.61
CA ILE A 125 -22.89 -8.88 8.14
C ILE A 125 -23.94 -7.89 7.66
#